data_AF-A0A6V7VST5-F1
#
_entry.id   AF-A0A6V7VST5-F1
#
_cell.length_a   1.000
_cell.length_b   1.000
_cell.length_c   1.000
_cell.angle_alpha   90.00
_cell.angle_beta   90.00
_cell.angle_gamma   90.00
#
_symmetry.space_group_name_H-M   'P 1'
#
loop_
_entity.id
_entity.type
_entity.pdbx_description
1 polymer ?
#
loop_
_entity_poly.entity_id
_entity_poly.type
_entity_poly.pdbx_seq_one_letter_code
_entity_poly.pdbx_strand_id
1 'polypeptide(L)'
;MCSLINLLISSLLFSTSTMLLLSASDWPGNIVGYGKHFLCNDKIVQLNGNMFIANKEVDLDRYRGGNEACDVEIAENGDIIIWYRKDTVKKFGCSIDLVTKNEGSIPFQFGVSKSKGLSNCLVKTGNMEGEGGTGNHDATNWNTIPFSFSLKDAEFEKLKSNPQYGKNCGSKGKTVCENNGGKCLKQADYSIGWAIGEPQYWFCLHDDKDNLPQSSFEIKIRNGGFDLLSKNCEGNMDFNCFKKEFIRKPEEWEIVDENYKGGMFKYLFTFHLLPLSAAPKRNIFSRVIMEGRLNEAKCDIFIRLDKNHVKMLTPYSKESLSQNFKSQSSL
;
A
#
# COMPACT_ATOMS: atom_id res chain seq x y z
N MET A 1 18.64 -15.69 13.09
CA MET A 1 19.26 -14.91 14.18
C MET A 1 20.21 -13.90 13.56
N CYS A 2 19.79 -12.65 13.38
CA CYS A 2 20.74 -11.56 13.14
C CYS A 2 21.49 -11.30 14.44
N SER A 3 22.60 -12.01 14.62
CA SER A 3 23.49 -11.72 15.72
C SER A 3 24.29 -10.48 15.34
N LEU A 4 24.19 -9.42 16.14
CA LEU A 4 25.15 -8.34 16.13
C LEU A 4 26.56 -8.95 16.25
N ILE A 5 27.34 -8.92 15.18
CA ILE A 5 28.78 -9.09 15.26
C ILE A 5 29.35 -7.69 15.40
N ASN A 6 29.26 -7.18 16.63
CA ASN A 6 30.12 -6.13 17.15
C ASN A 6 30.26 -6.40 18.63
N LEU A 7 31.23 -7.24 18.98
CA LEU A 7 32.16 -7.08 20.11
C LEU A 7 32.94 -8.40 20.33
N LEU A 8 34.25 -8.25 20.53
CA LEU A 8 35.21 -9.20 21.12
C LEU A 8 35.78 -10.31 20.22
N ILE A 9 36.87 -10.00 19.51
CA ILE A 9 38.07 -10.86 19.55
C ILE A 9 39.30 -9.94 19.67
N SER A 10 39.56 -9.48 20.90
CA SER A 10 40.91 -9.14 21.34
C SER A 10 41.49 -10.39 22.01
N SER A 11 42.76 -10.66 21.70
CA SER A 11 43.67 -11.62 22.33
C SER A 11 43.25 -13.09 22.31
N LEU A 12 43.80 -13.85 21.34
CA LEU A 12 44.44 -15.15 21.60
C LEU A 12 45.29 -15.53 20.38
N LEU A 13 46.59 -15.24 20.50
CA LEU A 13 47.65 -15.89 19.76
C LEU A 13 47.59 -17.39 20.07
N PHE A 14 47.13 -18.24 19.16
CA PHE A 14 47.68 -19.59 19.02
C PHE A 14 47.47 -20.13 17.61
N SER A 15 48.61 -20.37 16.97
CA SER A 15 48.84 -21.14 15.75
C SER A 15 48.02 -22.43 15.70
N THR A 16 47.11 -22.55 14.73
CA THR A 16 47.02 -23.68 13.80
C THR A 16 46.10 -23.30 12.65
N SER A 17 46.58 -23.55 11.43
CA SER A 17 45.89 -23.32 10.15
C SER A 17 44.58 -24.10 10.06
N THR A 18 43.52 -23.56 10.66
CA THR A 18 42.15 -23.94 10.33
C THR A 18 41.69 -22.93 9.30
N MET A 19 41.67 -23.36 8.04
CA MET A 19 41.05 -22.64 6.94
C MET A 19 39.56 -22.53 7.27
N LEU A 20 39.20 -21.52 8.05
CA LEU A 20 37.82 -21.18 8.37
C LEU A 20 37.20 -20.79 7.03
N LEU A 21 36.47 -21.72 6.44
CA LEU A 21 35.42 -21.44 5.49
C LEU A 21 34.48 -20.46 6.19
N LEU A 22 34.77 -19.17 6.06
CA LEU A 22 33.80 -18.10 6.17
C LEU A 22 32.85 -18.34 5.01
N SER A 23 31.96 -19.33 5.17
CA SER A 23 30.69 -19.34 4.48
C SER A 23 30.12 -17.96 4.71
N ALA A 24 30.09 -17.14 3.67
CA ALA A 24 29.27 -15.96 3.61
C ALA A 24 27.88 -16.45 4.01
N SER A 25 27.54 -16.26 5.28
CA SER A 25 26.22 -16.60 5.78
C SER A 25 25.30 -15.68 5.01
N ASP A 26 24.58 -16.20 4.03
CA ASP A 26 23.49 -15.50 3.37
C ASP A 26 22.65 -14.88 4.47
N TRP A 27 22.70 -13.56 4.60
CA TRP A 27 22.01 -12.85 5.67
C TRP A 27 20.51 -13.16 5.53
N PRO A 28 19.86 -13.85 6.49
CA PRO A 28 18.45 -14.17 6.38
C PRO A 28 17.63 -12.95 6.84
N GLY A 29 17.80 -11.83 6.13
CA GLY A 29 16.98 -10.62 6.26
C GLY A 29 15.94 -10.58 5.14
N ASN A 30 14.74 -10.08 5.47
CA ASN A 30 13.77 -9.75 4.42
C ASN A 30 14.07 -8.36 3.86
N ILE A 31 13.72 -8.12 2.61
CA ILE A 31 13.75 -6.79 2.01
C ILE A 31 12.33 -6.23 2.02
N VAL A 32 12.18 -4.95 2.34
CA VAL A 32 10.88 -4.27 2.38
C VAL A 32 10.96 -2.89 1.74
N GLY A 33 9.83 -2.42 1.21
CA GLY A 33 9.65 -1.05 0.75
C GLY A 33 10.29 -0.73 -0.60
N TYR A 34 10.07 0.50 -1.05
CA TYR A 34 10.63 1.01 -2.31
C TYR A 34 12.16 1.09 -2.25
N GLY A 35 12.70 1.58 -1.12
CA GLY A 35 14.12 1.76 -0.86
C GLY A 35 14.88 0.46 -0.61
N LYS A 36 14.20 -0.70 -0.60
CA LYS A 36 14.80 -2.02 -0.40
C LYS A 36 15.54 -2.15 0.93
N HIS A 37 14.87 -1.74 2.00
CA HIS A 37 15.43 -1.73 3.36
C HIS A 37 15.57 -3.14 3.93
N PHE A 38 16.59 -3.35 4.75
CA PHE A 38 16.84 -4.64 5.38
C PHE A 38 16.05 -4.78 6.69
N LEU A 39 15.12 -5.73 6.70
CA LEU A 39 14.30 -6.11 7.85
C LEU A 39 14.90 -7.36 8.51
N CYS A 40 15.24 -7.25 9.79
CA CYS A 40 15.61 -8.41 10.61
C CYS A 40 15.02 -8.37 12.01
N ASN A 41 14.51 -9.52 12.47
CA ASN A 41 13.82 -9.65 13.76
C ASN A 41 12.78 -8.53 13.96
N ASP A 42 11.99 -8.26 12.91
CA ASP A 42 10.95 -7.22 12.85
C ASP A 42 11.44 -5.78 13.06
N LYS A 43 12.72 -5.52 12.81
CA LYS A 43 13.34 -4.18 12.84
C LYS A 43 14.07 -3.86 11.54
N ILE A 44 14.04 -2.58 11.15
CA ILE A 44 14.84 -2.06 10.04
C ILE A 44 16.25 -1.80 10.55
N VAL A 45 17.16 -2.73 10.26
CA VAL A 45 18.56 -2.66 10.69
C VAL A 45 19.40 -1.79 9.76
N GLN A 46 18.93 -1.56 8.54
CA GLN A 46 19.58 -0.69 7.57
C GLN A 46 18.54 -0.11 6.60
N LEU A 47 18.41 1.21 6.59
CA LEU A 47 17.74 1.93 5.51
C LEU A 47 18.67 1.90 4.30
N ASN A 48 18.33 1.05 3.34
CA ASN A 48 19.09 0.98 2.11
C ASN A 48 18.81 2.20 1.21
N GLY A 49 19.79 2.56 0.39
CA GLY A 49 19.87 3.84 -0.29
C GLY A 49 20.23 4.97 0.68
N ASN A 50 20.86 6.03 0.19
CA ASN A 50 21.00 7.25 0.99
C ASN A 50 19.60 7.88 1.11
N MET A 51 18.77 7.44 2.05
CA MET A 51 17.39 7.90 2.16
C MET A 51 17.30 9.14 3.05
N PHE A 52 16.41 10.06 2.71
CA PHE A 52 16.10 11.23 3.54
C PHE A 52 14.60 11.51 3.56
N ILE A 53 14.16 12.32 4.52
CA ILE A 53 12.75 12.74 4.61
C ILE A 53 12.48 13.83 3.58
N ALA A 54 11.53 13.57 2.68
CA ALA A 54 11.05 14.55 1.71
C ALA A 54 10.20 15.61 2.42
N ASN A 55 10.48 16.89 2.16
CA ASN A 55 9.76 18.03 2.73
C ASN A 55 9.05 18.89 1.67
N LYS A 56 9.45 18.76 0.40
CA LYS A 56 8.91 19.54 -0.73
C LYS A 56 9.01 18.75 -2.03
N GLU A 57 8.29 19.21 -3.04
CA GLU A 57 8.19 18.60 -4.36
C GLU A 57 9.51 18.15 -5.00
N VAL A 58 10.52 19.02 -5.01
CA VAL A 58 11.84 18.73 -5.62
C VAL A 58 12.57 17.55 -4.94
N ASP A 59 12.21 17.22 -3.70
CA ASP A 59 12.79 16.08 -2.99
C ASP A 59 12.31 14.73 -3.58
N LEU A 60 11.23 14.74 -4.38
CA LEU A 60 10.64 13.55 -4.99
C LEU A 60 11.25 13.18 -6.35
N ASP A 61 12.13 14.00 -6.93
CA ASP A 61 12.62 13.81 -8.31
C ASP A 61 13.28 12.44 -8.54
N ARG A 62 14.11 11.99 -7.58
CA ARG A 62 14.79 10.68 -7.65
C ARG A 62 13.85 9.52 -7.39
N TYR A 63 12.85 9.73 -6.54
CA TYR A 63 11.80 8.75 -6.32
C TYR A 63 11.00 8.53 -7.61
N ARG A 64 10.49 9.60 -8.24
CA ARG A 64 9.65 9.52 -9.46
C ARG A 64 10.32 8.83 -10.66
N GLY A 65 11.66 8.80 -10.69
CA GLY A 65 12.43 8.11 -11.74
C GLY A 65 12.43 6.58 -11.63
N GLY A 66 11.92 6.00 -10.54
CA GLY A 66 11.90 4.54 -10.34
C GLY A 66 10.72 3.83 -11.00
N ASN A 67 10.94 2.59 -11.44
CA ASN A 67 9.89 1.75 -12.03
C ASN A 67 8.75 1.45 -11.04
N GLU A 68 9.08 1.30 -9.75
CA GLU A 68 8.13 1.00 -8.68
C GLU A 68 7.64 2.25 -7.93
N ALA A 69 7.94 3.44 -8.45
CA ALA A 69 7.52 4.69 -7.84
C ALA A 69 6.06 5.00 -8.17
N CYS A 70 5.29 5.32 -7.14
CA CYS A 70 3.95 5.86 -7.26
C CYS A 70 3.99 7.31 -7.78
N ASP A 71 2.87 7.75 -8.34
CA ASP A 71 2.65 9.16 -8.60
C ASP A 71 2.31 9.83 -7.27
N VAL A 72 3.24 10.63 -6.74
CA VAL A 72 3.15 11.24 -5.41
C VAL A 72 3.45 12.72 -5.54
N GLU A 73 2.74 13.54 -4.78
CA GLU A 73 3.04 14.96 -4.53
C GLU A 73 3.10 15.25 -3.03
N ILE A 74 3.85 16.29 -2.66
CA ILE A 74 3.82 16.92 -1.34
C ILE A 74 3.08 18.24 -1.52
N ALA A 75 1.85 18.29 -1.00
CA ALA A 75 1.00 19.48 -1.06
C ALA A 75 1.64 20.65 -0.31
N GLU A 76 1.18 21.89 -0.58
CA GLU A 76 1.70 23.10 0.08
C GLU A 76 1.59 23.05 1.61
N ASN A 77 0.53 22.42 2.12
CA ASN A 77 0.36 22.24 3.54
C ASN A 77 1.33 21.20 4.13
N GLY A 78 2.04 20.43 3.30
CA GLY A 78 3.00 19.38 3.67
C GLY A 78 2.42 17.97 3.67
N ASP A 79 1.14 17.79 3.35
CA ASP A 79 0.52 16.47 3.22
C ASP A 79 1.06 15.72 2.01
N ILE A 80 1.06 14.39 2.10
CA ILE A 80 1.46 13.52 1.00
C ILE A 80 0.20 13.11 0.27
N ILE A 81 0.16 13.30 -1.05
CA ILE A 81 -0.94 12.86 -1.90
C ILE A 81 -0.40 11.84 -2.90
N ILE A 82 -0.97 10.64 -2.85
CA ILE A 82 -0.69 9.56 -3.80
C ILE A 82 -1.82 9.58 -4.83
N TRP A 83 -1.45 9.70 -6.10
CA TRP A 83 -2.39 9.69 -7.21
C TRP A 83 -2.46 8.32 -7.86
N TYR A 84 -3.69 7.90 -8.13
CA TYR A 84 -4.01 6.81 -9.03
C TYR A 84 -4.82 7.41 -10.19
N ARG A 85 -4.11 7.87 -11.23
CA ARG A 85 -4.72 8.53 -12.39
C ARG A 85 -5.11 7.51 -13.43
N LYS A 86 -6.25 7.74 -14.09
CA LYS A 86 -6.78 6.83 -15.13
C LYS A 86 -5.79 6.56 -16.27
N ASP A 87 -4.98 7.55 -16.63
CA ASP A 87 -4.09 7.47 -17.81
C ASP A 87 -2.66 7.02 -17.48
N THR A 88 -2.33 6.87 -16.19
CA THR A 88 -0.96 6.55 -15.73
C THR A 88 -0.93 5.38 -14.74
N VAL A 89 -1.97 4.54 -14.75
CA VAL A 89 -2.08 3.35 -13.88
C VAL A 89 -0.81 2.51 -13.99
N LYS A 90 -0.12 2.31 -12.86
CA LYS A 90 1.10 1.51 -12.79
C LYS A 90 0.74 0.03 -12.93
N LYS A 91 1.05 -0.54 -14.10
CA LYS A 91 0.77 -1.95 -14.45
C LYS A 91 1.32 -2.97 -13.46
N PHE A 92 2.39 -2.64 -12.73
CA PHE A 92 3.06 -3.53 -11.78
C PHE A 92 2.85 -3.12 -10.31
N GLY A 93 1.95 -2.17 -10.05
CA GLY A 93 1.85 -1.54 -8.75
C GLY A 93 3.04 -0.61 -8.47
N CYS A 94 3.06 -0.06 -7.27
CA CYS A 94 4.12 0.81 -6.78
C CYS A 94 4.15 0.81 -5.25
N SER A 95 5.26 1.28 -4.68
CA SER A 95 5.48 1.31 -3.24
C SER A 95 5.99 2.67 -2.77
N ILE A 96 5.62 3.05 -1.55
CA ILE A 96 6.09 4.26 -0.87
C ILE A 96 6.57 3.86 0.52
N ASP A 97 7.73 4.42 0.89
CA ASP A 97 8.29 4.29 2.22
C ASP A 97 7.88 5.49 3.06
N LEU A 98 7.12 5.24 4.11
CA LEU A 98 6.66 6.25 5.05
C LEU A 98 7.35 6.03 6.39
N VAL A 99 7.76 7.11 7.04
CA VAL A 99 8.20 7.07 8.44
C VAL A 99 7.14 7.67 9.33
N THR A 100 6.92 7.02 10.46
CA THR A 100 5.84 7.26 11.43
C THR A 100 6.41 7.34 12.85
N LYS A 101 5.66 7.97 13.75
CA LYS A 101 5.97 8.07 15.17
C LYS A 101 5.45 6.87 15.99
N ASN A 102 4.75 5.92 15.35
CA ASN A 102 4.02 4.82 15.99
C ASN A 102 2.96 5.32 16.99
N GLU A 103 2.00 6.10 16.48
CA GLU A 103 0.90 6.67 17.26
C GLU A 103 -0.31 5.72 17.33
N GLY A 104 -0.14 4.45 16.92
CA GLY A 104 -1.15 3.39 16.97
C GLY A 104 -2.22 3.47 15.87
N SER A 105 -2.43 4.64 15.26
CA SER A 105 -3.26 4.77 14.07
C SER A 105 -2.74 5.78 13.06
N ILE A 106 -2.79 5.45 11.77
CA ILE A 106 -2.43 6.36 10.69
C ILE A 106 -3.71 6.69 9.90
N PRO A 107 -4.13 7.97 9.83
CA PRO A 107 -5.28 8.37 9.04
C PRO A 107 -4.92 8.44 7.54
N PHE A 108 -5.80 7.89 6.72
CA PHE A 108 -5.75 7.95 5.27
C PHE A 108 -7.07 8.48 4.76
N GLN A 109 -7.02 9.55 3.97
CA GLN A 109 -8.18 10.04 3.25
C GLN A 109 -8.15 9.51 1.82
N PHE A 110 -9.14 8.70 1.49
CA PHE A 110 -9.34 8.16 0.15
C PHE A 110 -10.40 9.00 -0.56
N GLY A 111 -10.14 9.41 -1.79
CA GLY A 111 -11.10 10.16 -2.56
C GLY A 111 -10.99 10.01 -4.06
N VAL A 112 -12.00 10.51 -4.74
CA VAL A 112 -12.14 10.52 -6.19
C VAL A 112 -12.37 11.96 -6.65
N SER A 113 -11.77 12.35 -7.76
CA SER A 113 -11.91 13.70 -8.32
C SER A 113 -12.10 13.71 -9.84
N LYS A 114 -12.88 14.68 -10.33
CA LYS A 114 -13.04 14.97 -11.76
C LYS A 114 -13.48 16.42 -12.00
N SER A 115 -12.84 17.07 -12.97
CA SER A 115 -13.14 18.47 -13.35
C SER A 115 -14.54 18.71 -13.89
N LYS A 116 -15.19 17.69 -14.47
CA LYS A 116 -16.53 17.79 -15.07
C LYS A 116 -17.61 17.10 -14.23
N GLY A 117 -17.37 16.88 -12.94
CA GLY A 117 -18.30 16.19 -12.05
C GLY A 117 -18.12 14.66 -12.04
N LEU A 118 -18.42 14.04 -10.89
CA LEU A 118 -18.21 12.61 -10.66
C LEU A 118 -19.13 11.70 -11.48
N SER A 119 -20.34 12.15 -11.83
CA SER A 119 -21.29 11.39 -12.65
C SER A 119 -20.76 11.02 -14.03
N ASN A 120 -19.76 11.75 -14.52
CA ASN A 120 -19.12 11.50 -15.82
C ASN A 120 -18.05 10.39 -15.79
N CYS A 121 -17.63 9.93 -14.61
CA CYS A 121 -16.59 8.90 -14.51
C CYS A 121 -16.96 7.73 -13.58
N LEU A 122 -17.87 7.92 -12.63
CA LEU A 122 -18.39 6.84 -11.80
C LEU A 122 -19.42 6.00 -12.57
N VAL A 123 -19.42 4.69 -12.31
CA VAL A 123 -20.35 3.76 -12.94
C VAL A 123 -21.55 3.55 -12.01
N LYS A 124 -22.76 3.56 -12.56
CA LYS A 124 -24.00 3.28 -11.81
C LYS A 124 -24.11 1.79 -11.49
N THR A 125 -24.44 1.46 -10.24
CA THR A 125 -24.82 0.10 -9.84
C THR A 125 -26.04 -0.33 -10.66
N GLY A 126 -25.97 -1.51 -11.28
CA GLY A 126 -27.02 -2.04 -12.16
C GLY A 126 -26.81 -1.81 -13.65
N ASN A 127 -25.87 -0.94 -14.06
CA ASN A 127 -25.46 -0.84 -15.46
C ASN A 127 -24.47 -1.98 -15.79
N MET A 128 -24.87 -2.89 -16.67
CA MET A 128 -24.01 -3.94 -17.20
C MET A 128 -23.11 -3.37 -18.31
N GLU A 129 -22.00 -2.72 -17.93
CA GLU A 129 -20.99 -2.28 -18.91
C GLU A 129 -19.83 -3.28 -19.03
N GLY A 130 -19.60 -3.82 -20.24
CA GLY A 130 -18.48 -4.71 -20.57
C GLY A 130 -18.57 -5.34 -21.96
N GLU A 131 -17.43 -5.63 -22.59
CA GLU A 131 -17.36 -6.36 -23.87
C GLU A 131 -18.01 -7.75 -23.73
N GLY A 132 -19.06 -8.00 -24.52
CA GLY A 132 -19.74 -9.31 -24.58
C GLY A 132 -21.17 -9.39 -24.03
N GLY A 133 -21.78 -8.27 -23.61
CA GLY A 133 -23.25 -8.13 -23.45
C GLY A 133 -23.95 -9.08 -22.45
N THR A 134 -23.20 -9.87 -21.69
CA THR A 134 -23.72 -10.89 -20.76
C THR A 134 -22.97 -10.95 -19.42
N GLY A 135 -21.99 -10.04 -19.22
CA GLY A 135 -21.13 -10.03 -18.04
C GLY A 135 -21.74 -9.29 -16.85
N ASN A 136 -22.24 -10.06 -15.87
CA ASN A 136 -22.73 -9.64 -14.56
C ASN A 136 -21.62 -9.00 -13.69
N HIS A 137 -21.07 -7.87 -14.10
CA HIS A 137 -19.96 -7.23 -13.41
C HIS A 137 -20.44 -6.12 -12.47
N ASP A 138 -19.99 -6.20 -11.22
CA ASP A 138 -20.15 -5.18 -10.21
C ASP A 138 -19.62 -3.83 -10.70
N ALA A 139 -20.38 -2.75 -10.50
CA ALA A 139 -19.96 -1.39 -10.90
C ALA A 139 -18.66 -0.98 -10.20
N THR A 140 -18.37 -1.52 -9.02
CA THR A 140 -17.08 -1.29 -8.33
C THR A 140 -15.93 -2.11 -8.87
N ASN A 141 -16.13 -3.00 -9.85
CA ASN A 141 -14.98 -3.50 -10.60
C ASN A 141 -14.29 -2.37 -11.39
N TRP A 142 -14.96 -1.23 -11.57
CA TRP A 142 -14.39 0.05 -12.03
C TRP A 142 -14.04 0.94 -10.84
N ASN A 143 -13.06 1.84 -11.03
CA ASN A 143 -12.66 2.82 -10.00
C ASN A 143 -12.31 2.19 -8.65
N THR A 144 -11.82 0.94 -8.64
CA THR A 144 -11.31 0.29 -7.44
C THR A 144 -9.80 0.31 -7.45
N ILE A 145 -9.22 0.70 -6.32
CA ILE A 145 -7.79 0.64 -6.09
C ILE A 145 -7.46 -0.47 -5.10
N PRO A 146 -6.72 -1.52 -5.52
CA PRO A 146 -6.19 -2.49 -4.59
C PRO A 146 -4.92 -1.95 -3.93
N PHE A 147 -4.81 -2.15 -2.63
CA PHE A 147 -3.65 -1.72 -1.86
C PHE A 147 -3.33 -2.70 -0.74
N SER A 148 -2.11 -2.58 -0.25
CA SER A 148 -1.57 -3.38 0.83
C SER A 148 -0.56 -2.57 1.63
N PHE A 149 -0.21 -3.09 2.80
CA PHE A 149 0.74 -2.48 3.73
C PHE A 149 1.83 -3.47 4.06
N SER A 150 3.00 -2.95 4.40
CA SER A 150 4.03 -3.70 5.13
C SER A 150 4.40 -5.03 4.45
N LEU A 151 4.45 -5.02 3.12
CA LEU A 151 4.86 -6.17 2.33
C LEU A 151 6.38 -6.34 2.35
N LYS A 152 6.80 -7.59 2.50
CA LYS A 152 8.14 -8.00 2.09
C LYS A 152 8.22 -8.06 0.57
N ASP A 153 9.38 -7.81 0.00
CA ASP A 153 9.59 -7.78 -1.46
C ASP A 153 9.09 -9.04 -2.15
N ALA A 154 9.44 -10.21 -1.62
CA ALA A 154 8.98 -11.48 -2.16
C ALA A 154 7.45 -11.64 -2.13
N GLU A 155 6.78 -11.06 -1.13
CA GLU A 155 5.32 -11.07 -1.04
C GLU A 155 4.70 -10.07 -2.03
N PHE A 156 5.29 -8.88 -2.18
CA PHE A 156 4.85 -7.88 -3.15
C PHE A 156 4.96 -8.42 -4.58
N GLU A 157 6.10 -9.01 -4.95
CA GLU A 157 6.28 -9.66 -6.26
C GLU A 157 5.22 -10.72 -6.54
N LYS A 158 4.91 -11.53 -5.54
CA LYS A 158 3.91 -12.58 -5.67
C LYS A 158 2.51 -12.00 -5.94
N LEU A 159 2.16 -10.90 -5.27
CA LEU A 159 0.87 -10.24 -5.41
C LEU A 159 0.69 -9.53 -6.74
N LYS A 160 1.77 -9.07 -7.39
CA LYS A 160 1.67 -8.38 -8.69
C LYS A 160 0.96 -9.22 -9.77
N SER A 161 1.13 -10.54 -9.71
CA SER A 161 0.62 -11.44 -10.73
C SER A 161 -0.88 -11.68 -10.64
N ASN A 162 -1.40 -11.97 -9.45
CA ASN A 162 -2.79 -12.40 -9.20
C ASN A 162 -3.14 -12.33 -7.71
N PRO A 163 -4.44 -12.33 -7.36
CA PRO A 163 -4.88 -12.52 -5.98
C PRO A 163 -4.39 -13.87 -5.46
N GLN A 164 -4.10 -13.93 -4.16
CA GLN A 164 -3.61 -15.17 -3.56
C GLN A 164 -4.79 -16.11 -3.29
N TYR A 165 -5.13 -16.97 -4.24
CA TYR A 165 -6.16 -17.99 -4.05
C TYR A 165 -5.68 -19.14 -3.15
N GLY A 166 -6.61 -19.76 -2.42
CA GLY A 166 -6.32 -20.86 -1.50
C GLY A 166 -7.57 -21.62 -1.08
N LYS A 167 -7.48 -22.36 0.03
CA LYS A 167 -8.60 -23.12 0.62
C LYS A 167 -9.11 -22.51 1.95
N ASN A 168 -8.79 -21.24 2.18
CA ASN A 168 -9.04 -20.55 3.44
C ASN A 168 -10.44 -19.91 3.50
N CYS A 169 -11.45 -20.51 2.88
CA CYS A 169 -12.82 -20.11 3.18
C CYS A 169 -13.21 -20.58 4.59
N GLY A 170 -14.08 -19.82 5.27
CA GLY A 170 -14.80 -20.33 6.43
C GLY A 170 -15.72 -21.50 6.03
N SER A 171 -16.24 -22.25 6.99
CA SER A 171 -17.16 -23.38 6.72
C SER A 171 -18.41 -22.96 5.93
N LYS A 172 -18.98 -21.78 6.24
CA LYS A 172 -20.06 -21.15 5.44
C LYS A 172 -19.57 -20.64 4.08
N GLY A 173 -18.32 -20.19 4.04
CA GLY A 173 -17.65 -19.65 2.87
C GLY A 173 -17.44 -20.66 1.75
N LYS A 174 -17.21 -21.93 2.09
CA LYS A 174 -17.06 -23.00 1.10
C LYS A 174 -18.32 -23.15 0.25
N THR A 175 -19.49 -23.14 0.90
CA THR A 175 -20.79 -23.23 0.23
C THR A 175 -21.11 -21.97 -0.58
N VAL A 176 -20.82 -20.79 -0.06
CA VAL A 176 -21.16 -19.53 -0.75
C VAL A 176 -20.19 -19.24 -1.90
N CYS A 177 -18.89 -19.49 -1.73
CA CYS A 177 -17.86 -19.12 -2.69
C CYS A 177 -17.56 -20.26 -3.66
N GLU A 178 -17.19 -21.46 -3.19
CA GLU A 178 -16.79 -22.53 -4.11
C GLU A 178 -17.98 -23.11 -4.89
N ASN A 179 -19.13 -23.34 -4.26
CA ASN A 179 -20.28 -23.96 -4.95
C ASN A 179 -20.94 -23.02 -5.98
N ASN A 180 -20.73 -21.70 -5.86
CA ASN A 180 -21.23 -20.71 -6.82
C ASN A 180 -20.16 -20.32 -7.87
N GLY A 181 -19.13 -21.16 -8.04
CA GLY A 181 -18.08 -20.97 -9.06
C GLY A 181 -17.01 -19.93 -8.69
N GLY A 182 -17.00 -19.45 -7.44
CA GLY A 182 -16.00 -18.54 -6.91
C GLY A 182 -14.77 -19.21 -6.33
N LYS A 183 -13.84 -18.39 -5.84
CA LYS A 183 -12.56 -18.80 -5.26
C LYS A 183 -12.40 -18.26 -3.85
N CYS A 184 -11.74 -19.04 -2.99
CA CYS A 184 -11.32 -18.56 -1.68
C CYS A 184 -9.97 -17.86 -1.77
N LEU A 185 -9.79 -16.79 -1.00
CA LEU A 185 -8.47 -16.17 -0.84
C LEU A 185 -7.70 -16.88 0.28
N LYS A 186 -6.42 -17.15 0.03
CA LYS A 186 -5.43 -17.56 1.03
C LYS A 186 -5.15 -16.43 2.02
N GLN A 187 -5.02 -15.20 1.50
CA GLN A 187 -4.78 -13.98 2.24
C GLN A 187 -5.56 -12.85 1.56
N ALA A 188 -6.21 -12.01 2.36
CA ALA A 188 -7.01 -10.91 1.87
C ALA A 188 -6.27 -9.59 2.05
N ASP A 189 -6.04 -8.91 0.92
CA ASP A 189 -5.58 -7.53 0.85
C ASP A 189 -6.78 -6.58 0.74
N TYR A 190 -6.51 -5.28 0.70
CA TYR A 190 -7.55 -4.26 0.75
C TYR A 190 -7.88 -3.73 -0.63
N SER A 191 -9.11 -3.25 -0.79
CA SER A 191 -9.54 -2.56 -1.98
C SER A 191 -10.62 -1.55 -1.60
N ILE A 192 -10.55 -0.36 -2.19
CA ILE A 192 -11.56 0.68 -2.04
C ILE A 192 -12.03 1.07 -3.44
N GLY A 193 -13.35 1.20 -3.61
CA GLY A 193 -13.97 1.55 -4.88
C GLY A 193 -15.10 2.57 -4.74
N TRP A 194 -15.39 3.26 -5.84
CA TRP A 194 -16.46 4.25 -5.93
C TRP A 194 -17.42 3.91 -7.07
N ALA A 195 -18.72 4.03 -6.80
CA ALA A 195 -19.80 3.83 -7.75
C ALA A 195 -20.95 4.79 -7.43
N ILE A 196 -21.91 4.91 -8.35
CA ILE A 196 -23.17 5.63 -8.12
C ILE A 196 -24.23 4.60 -7.74
N GLY A 197 -24.91 4.82 -6.62
CA GLY A 197 -25.94 3.91 -6.09
C GLY A 197 -25.42 3.01 -4.98
N GLU A 198 -26.28 2.10 -4.53
CA GLU A 198 -26.04 1.24 -3.36
C GLU A 198 -25.49 -0.12 -3.80
N PRO A 199 -24.22 -0.45 -3.50
CA PRO A 199 -23.70 -1.78 -3.78
C PRO A 199 -24.20 -2.82 -2.77
N GLN A 200 -24.10 -4.11 -3.11
CA GLN A 200 -24.63 -5.21 -2.27
C GLN A 200 -23.72 -5.67 -1.11
N TYR A 201 -22.65 -4.95 -0.81
CA TYR A 201 -21.71 -5.27 0.27
C TYR A 201 -21.59 -4.08 1.23
N TRP A 202 -20.54 -4.01 2.02
CA TRP A 202 -20.31 -2.91 2.93
C TRP A 202 -19.96 -1.62 2.15
N PHE A 203 -20.68 -0.53 2.40
CA PHE A 203 -20.51 0.75 1.71
C PHE A 203 -20.77 1.94 2.63
N CYS A 204 -20.36 3.12 2.18
CA CYS A 204 -20.69 4.38 2.82
C CYS A 204 -21.38 5.29 1.81
N LEU A 205 -22.51 5.86 2.23
CA LEU A 205 -23.23 6.84 1.43
C LEU A 205 -22.60 8.21 1.61
N HIS A 206 -22.37 8.87 0.48
CA HIS A 206 -22.03 10.28 0.47
C HIS A 206 -23.28 11.04 0.03
N ASP A 207 -23.84 11.82 0.95
CA ASP A 207 -25.02 12.64 0.69
C ASP A 207 -24.63 13.82 -0.22
N ASP A 208 -24.51 13.62 -1.54
CA ASP A 208 -24.30 14.78 -2.40
C ASP A 208 -24.66 14.64 -3.89
N LYS A 209 -24.90 15.83 -4.47
CA LYS A 209 -25.54 16.10 -5.77
C LYS A 209 -24.72 15.58 -6.96
N ASP A 210 -25.41 15.23 -8.06
CA ASP A 210 -24.88 14.67 -9.33
C ASP A 210 -23.67 15.41 -9.97
N ASN A 211 -23.32 16.60 -9.47
CA ASN A 211 -22.33 17.52 -10.03
C ASN A 211 -21.14 17.83 -9.12
N LEU A 212 -20.92 17.10 -8.02
CA LEU A 212 -19.72 17.33 -7.21
C LEU A 212 -18.44 17.07 -8.02
N PRO A 213 -17.39 17.91 -7.87
CA PRO A 213 -16.11 17.70 -8.52
C PRO A 213 -15.23 16.66 -7.80
N GLN A 214 -15.54 16.32 -6.54
CA GLN A 214 -14.78 15.37 -5.73
C GLN A 214 -15.64 14.75 -4.62
N SER A 215 -15.26 13.57 -4.16
CA SER A 215 -15.81 12.91 -2.96
C SER A 215 -14.70 12.16 -2.24
N SER A 216 -14.75 12.12 -0.90
CA SER A 216 -13.72 11.44 -0.10
C SER A 216 -14.27 10.94 1.23
N PHE A 217 -13.57 9.97 1.81
CA PHE A 217 -13.80 9.49 3.16
C PHE A 217 -12.46 9.18 3.85
N GLU A 218 -12.48 9.14 5.18
CA GLU A 218 -11.28 8.85 5.98
C GLU A 218 -11.35 7.45 6.60
N ILE A 219 -10.23 6.74 6.55
CA ILE A 219 -10.00 5.50 7.28
C ILE A 219 -8.81 5.70 8.23
N LYS A 220 -8.88 5.10 9.42
CA LYS A 220 -7.75 5.01 10.34
C LYS A 220 -7.22 3.60 10.36
N ILE A 221 -5.99 3.44 9.91
CA ILE A 221 -5.30 2.16 9.88
C ILE A 221 -4.68 1.91 11.25
N ARG A 222 -4.90 0.73 11.84
CA ARG A 222 -4.42 0.36 13.17
C ARG A 222 -3.85 -1.05 13.17
N ASN A 223 -3.00 -1.38 14.14
CA ASN A 223 -2.58 -2.75 14.36
C ASN A 223 -3.81 -3.67 14.51
N GLY A 224 -4.05 -4.52 13.51
CA GLY A 224 -5.23 -5.39 13.45
C GLY A 224 -6.27 -5.06 12.36
N GLY A 225 -6.09 -3.99 11.58
CA GLY A 225 -6.95 -3.66 10.43
C GLY A 225 -7.14 -2.16 10.21
N PHE A 226 -8.37 -1.74 9.97
CA PHE A 226 -8.75 -0.32 9.87
C PHE A 226 -10.05 -0.08 10.64
N ASP A 227 -10.14 1.12 11.23
CA ASP A 227 -11.38 1.70 11.71
C ASP A 227 -11.83 2.76 10.73
N LEU A 228 -13.08 2.69 10.31
CA LEU A 228 -13.61 3.70 9.42
C LEU A 228 -14.11 4.91 10.22
N LEU A 229 -13.81 6.11 9.74
CA LEU A 229 -14.34 7.36 10.28
C LEU A 229 -15.31 8.04 9.30
N SER A 230 -16.10 7.26 8.57
CA SER A 230 -17.16 7.82 7.75
C SER A 230 -18.51 7.72 8.45
N LYS A 231 -19.32 8.76 8.26
CA LYS A 231 -20.75 8.75 8.56
C LYS A 231 -21.48 7.95 7.47
N ASN A 232 -22.68 7.47 7.79
CA ASN A 232 -23.62 6.83 6.84
C ASN A 232 -23.08 5.55 6.16
N CYS A 233 -22.36 4.71 6.90
CA CYS A 233 -21.95 3.40 6.38
C CYS A 233 -22.94 2.30 6.75
N GLU A 234 -23.26 1.47 5.79
CA GLU A 234 -24.23 0.39 5.89
C GLU A 234 -23.64 -0.94 5.41
N GLY A 235 -24.34 -2.03 5.76
CA GLY A 235 -23.94 -3.39 5.44
C GLY A 235 -22.92 -4.00 6.40
N ASN A 236 -22.50 -5.23 6.12
CA ASN A 236 -21.48 -5.96 6.86
C ASN A 236 -20.33 -6.32 5.92
N MET A 237 -19.08 -6.22 6.40
CA MET A 237 -17.94 -6.74 5.66
C MET A 237 -18.15 -8.24 5.40
N ASP A 238 -18.12 -8.63 4.12
CA ASP A 238 -18.34 -10.00 3.70
C ASP A 238 -17.03 -10.82 3.82
N PHE A 239 -16.98 -11.70 4.81
CA PHE A 239 -15.91 -12.66 5.07
C PHE A 239 -16.23 -14.07 4.56
N ASN A 240 -17.13 -14.22 3.59
CA ASN A 240 -17.49 -15.54 3.07
C ASN A 240 -16.31 -16.16 2.31
N CYS A 241 -15.57 -15.41 1.50
CA CYS A 241 -14.52 -15.98 0.64
C CYS A 241 -13.11 -15.96 1.25
N PHE A 242 -12.98 -15.61 2.53
CA PHE A 242 -11.72 -15.65 3.28
C PHE A 242 -11.97 -15.57 4.78
N LYS A 243 -11.12 -16.17 5.61
CA LYS A 243 -11.25 -16.01 7.08
C LYS A 243 -10.67 -14.67 7.54
N LYS A 244 -11.29 -14.08 8.58
CA LYS A 244 -10.91 -12.76 9.13
C LYS A 244 -9.46 -12.72 9.61
N GLU A 245 -8.93 -13.81 10.15
CA GLU A 245 -7.53 -13.93 10.58
C GLU A 245 -6.51 -13.87 9.44
N PHE A 246 -6.94 -14.05 8.19
CA PHE A 246 -6.09 -13.95 6.99
C PHE A 246 -6.18 -12.59 6.30
N ILE A 247 -6.83 -11.61 6.93
CA ILE A 247 -6.74 -10.21 6.49
C ILE A 247 -5.34 -9.71 6.80
N ARG A 248 -4.68 -9.10 5.82
CA ARG A 248 -3.36 -8.52 6.03
C ARG A 248 -3.42 -7.42 7.09
N LYS A 249 -2.53 -7.48 8.07
CA LYS A 249 -2.41 -6.44 9.09
C LYS A 249 -1.36 -5.42 8.67
N PRO A 250 -1.59 -4.12 8.93
CA PRO A 250 -0.53 -3.14 8.85
C PRO A 250 0.53 -3.44 9.91
N GLU A 251 1.80 -3.22 9.58
CA GLU A 251 2.93 -3.33 10.50
C GLU A 251 3.83 -2.09 10.39
N GLU A 252 4.30 -1.60 11.53
CA GLU A 252 5.26 -0.52 11.64
C GLU A 252 6.56 -1.09 12.21
N TRP A 253 7.65 -1.08 11.44
CA TRP A 253 8.93 -1.67 11.87
C TRP A 253 9.85 -0.60 12.44
N GLU A 254 10.36 -0.82 13.66
CA GLU A 254 11.29 0.11 14.30
C GLU A 254 12.57 0.24 13.48
N ILE A 255 13.03 1.47 13.25
CA ILE A 255 14.29 1.77 12.57
C ILE A 255 15.38 1.88 13.62
N VAL A 256 16.34 0.94 13.57
CA VAL A 256 17.51 0.90 14.46
C VAL A 256 18.83 1.17 13.72
N ASP A 257 18.74 1.58 12.46
CA ASP A 257 19.88 2.05 11.67
C ASP A 257 20.53 3.28 12.34
N GLU A 258 21.80 3.15 12.73
CA GLU A 258 22.57 4.19 13.40
C GLU A 258 22.75 5.46 12.54
N ASN A 259 22.66 5.33 11.22
CA ASN A 259 22.79 6.45 10.29
C ASN A 259 21.50 7.25 10.14
N TYR A 260 20.36 6.70 10.60
CA TYR A 260 19.08 7.35 10.47
C TYR A 260 18.89 8.46 11.52
N LYS A 261 18.77 9.70 11.05
CA LYS A 261 18.57 10.89 11.90
C LYS A 261 17.13 11.40 11.85
N GLY A 262 16.14 10.50 11.97
CA GLY A 262 14.70 10.81 11.83
C GLY A 262 14.04 11.52 13.00
N GLY A 263 14.74 11.68 14.12
CA GLY A 263 14.22 12.34 15.32
C GLY A 263 12.99 11.60 15.89
N MET A 264 11.81 12.19 15.72
CA MET A 264 10.54 11.66 16.27
C MET A 264 9.90 10.58 15.39
N PHE A 265 10.20 10.54 14.09
CA PHE A 265 9.74 9.49 13.19
C PHE A 265 10.74 8.34 13.26
N LYS A 266 10.36 7.23 13.89
CA LYS A 266 11.27 6.11 14.24
C LYS A 266 10.85 4.77 13.66
N TYR A 267 9.74 4.72 12.96
CA TYR A 267 9.18 3.48 12.45
C TYR A 267 8.96 3.60 10.95
N LEU A 268 9.30 2.55 10.21
CA LEU A 268 9.01 2.42 8.80
C LEU A 268 7.64 1.76 8.62
N PHE A 269 6.80 2.39 7.81
CA PHE A 269 5.54 1.89 7.32
C PHE A 269 5.56 1.93 5.80
N THR A 270 5.31 0.80 5.14
CA THR A 270 5.33 0.76 3.67
C THR A 270 3.91 0.67 3.13
N PHE A 271 3.58 1.54 2.19
CA PHE A 271 2.30 1.55 1.51
C PHE A 271 2.48 1.07 0.07
N HIS A 272 1.63 0.15 -0.38
CA HIS A 272 1.75 -0.48 -1.69
C HIS A 272 0.44 -0.31 -2.45
N LEU A 273 0.46 0.41 -3.57
CA LEU A 273 -0.60 0.30 -4.56
C LEU A 273 -0.34 -0.96 -5.37
N LEU A 274 -1.29 -1.89 -5.32
CA LEU A 274 -1.18 -3.14 -6.05
C LEU A 274 -1.68 -2.93 -7.50
N PRO A 275 -1.23 -3.74 -8.47
CA PRO A 275 -1.83 -3.70 -9.80
C PRO A 275 -3.27 -4.24 -9.79
N LEU A 276 -4.07 -3.86 -10.78
CA LEU A 276 -5.46 -4.32 -10.93
C LEU A 276 -5.59 -5.86 -11.06
N SER A 277 -4.53 -6.54 -11.48
CA SER A 277 -4.44 -8.00 -11.50
C SER A 277 -4.36 -8.61 -10.10
N ALA A 278 -3.90 -7.87 -9.09
CA ALA A 278 -3.75 -8.38 -7.73
C ALA A 278 -5.08 -8.45 -6.98
N ALA A 279 -6.11 -7.73 -7.44
CA ALA A 279 -7.43 -7.75 -6.82
C ALA A 279 -8.37 -8.75 -7.50
N PRO A 280 -9.16 -9.49 -6.71
CA PRO A 280 -10.20 -10.36 -7.26
C PRO A 280 -11.32 -9.55 -7.90
N LYS A 281 -11.89 -10.06 -8.99
CA LYS A 281 -13.19 -9.59 -9.49
C LYS A 281 -14.30 -10.03 -8.55
N ARG A 282 -15.34 -9.21 -8.41
CA ARG A 282 -16.56 -9.58 -7.70
C ARG A 282 -17.74 -9.75 -8.66
N ASN A 283 -18.58 -10.73 -8.33
CA ASN A 283 -19.89 -10.92 -8.94
C ASN A 283 -20.97 -10.36 -8.01
N ILE A 284 -21.81 -9.46 -8.53
CA ILE A 284 -22.82 -8.76 -7.73
C ILE A 284 -23.92 -9.68 -7.20
N PHE A 285 -24.33 -10.71 -7.96
CA PHE A 285 -25.47 -11.55 -7.59
C PHE A 285 -25.11 -12.69 -6.65
N SER A 286 -23.94 -13.29 -6.85
CA SER A 286 -23.51 -14.45 -6.06
C SER A 286 -22.59 -14.09 -4.89
N ARG A 287 -22.20 -12.80 -4.77
CA ARG A 287 -21.25 -12.29 -3.76
C ARG A 287 -19.94 -13.08 -3.71
N VAL A 288 -19.57 -13.70 -4.84
CA VAL A 288 -18.36 -14.49 -4.94
C VAL A 288 -17.19 -13.70 -5.50
N ILE A 289 -16.00 -14.17 -5.13
CA ILE A 289 -14.74 -13.78 -5.73
C ILE A 289 -14.51 -14.64 -6.98
N MET A 290 -14.28 -14.00 -8.11
CA MET A 290 -13.99 -14.65 -9.39
C MET A 290 -12.55 -14.38 -9.83
N GLU A 291 -12.02 -15.27 -10.66
CA GLU A 291 -10.79 -15.02 -11.40
C GLU A 291 -10.98 -13.91 -12.44
N GLY A 292 -9.92 -13.15 -12.67
CA GLY A 292 -9.90 -12.02 -13.61
C GLY A 292 -9.33 -10.76 -12.99
N ARG A 293 -9.04 -9.77 -13.84
CA ARG A 293 -8.49 -8.46 -13.46
C ARG A 293 -9.58 -7.43 -13.27
N LEU A 294 -9.47 -6.53 -12.29
CA LEU A 294 -10.36 -5.36 -12.22
C LEU A 294 -10.30 -4.53 -13.52
N ASN A 295 -11.35 -3.73 -13.75
CA ASN A 295 -11.37 -2.79 -14.87
C ASN A 295 -10.53 -1.55 -14.52
N GLU A 296 -10.05 -0.86 -15.55
CA GLU A 296 -9.28 0.36 -15.38
C GLU A 296 -10.10 1.46 -14.70
N ALA A 297 -9.45 2.35 -13.94
CA ALA A 297 -10.19 3.47 -13.35
C ALA A 297 -10.62 4.45 -14.44
N LYS A 298 -11.86 4.93 -14.33
CA LYS A 298 -12.44 5.99 -15.15
C LYS A 298 -12.26 7.36 -14.49
N CYS A 299 -12.15 7.41 -13.17
CA CYS A 299 -11.87 8.62 -12.40
C CYS A 299 -10.41 8.68 -11.95
N ASP A 300 -9.97 9.89 -11.60
CA ASP A 300 -8.72 10.06 -10.88
C ASP A 300 -9.00 9.84 -9.39
N ILE A 301 -8.20 8.98 -8.75
CA ILE A 301 -8.35 8.61 -7.34
C ILE A 301 -7.12 9.14 -6.60
N PHE A 302 -7.33 9.65 -5.39
CA PHE A 302 -6.26 10.13 -4.53
C PHE A 302 -6.30 9.48 -3.16
N ILE A 303 -5.12 9.39 -2.56
CA ILE A 303 -4.92 8.97 -1.18
C ILE A 303 -4.09 10.06 -0.51
N ARG A 304 -4.68 10.75 0.45
CA ARG A 304 -3.99 11.79 1.22
C ARG A 304 -3.58 11.26 2.58
N LEU A 305 -2.33 11.53 2.95
CA LEU A 305 -1.76 11.23 4.25
C LEU A 305 -1.35 12.51 4.95
N ASP A 306 -1.77 12.64 6.22
CA ASP A 306 -1.50 13.81 7.04
C ASP A 306 -0.03 13.87 7.48
N LYS A 307 0.59 15.02 7.23
CA LYS A 307 2.02 15.29 7.50
C LYS A 307 2.46 15.15 8.95
N ASN A 308 1.52 15.24 9.90
CA ASN A 308 1.78 15.18 11.33
C ASN A 308 1.94 13.74 11.79
N HIS A 309 1.35 12.78 11.07
CA HIS A 309 1.42 11.35 11.37
C HIS A 309 2.52 10.65 10.60
N VAL A 310 2.75 11.04 9.34
CA VAL A 310 3.75 10.39 8.47
C VAL A 310 4.59 11.39 7.70
N LYS A 311 5.79 10.95 7.32
CA LYS A 311 6.66 11.59 6.32
C LYS A 311 7.11 10.58 5.30
N MET A 312 7.42 11.02 4.09
CA MET A 312 7.92 10.13 3.04
C MET A 312 9.45 10.05 3.08
N LEU A 313 10.00 8.85 2.96
CA LEU A 313 11.42 8.64 2.66
C LEU A 313 11.65 8.61 1.15
N THR A 314 12.71 9.25 0.70
CA THR A 314 13.10 9.34 -0.71
C THR A 314 14.62 9.19 -0.87
N PRO A 315 15.12 8.62 -1.98
CA PRO A 315 16.56 8.55 -2.24
C PRO A 315 17.20 9.92 -2.47
N TYR A 316 18.41 10.11 -1.94
CA TYR A 316 19.21 11.35 -2.05
C TYR A 316 19.57 11.71 -3.50
N SER A 317 19.58 13.01 -3.82
CA SER A 317 20.24 13.56 -5.03
C SER A 317 21.53 14.30 -4.61
N LYS A 318 22.68 13.97 -5.20
CA LYS A 318 23.94 14.70 -4.89
C LYS A 318 23.82 16.21 -5.15
N GLU A 319 22.87 16.65 -5.98
CA GLU A 319 22.61 18.05 -6.31
C GLU A 319 22.02 18.86 -5.14
N SER A 320 21.28 18.23 -4.19
CA SER A 320 20.72 18.94 -3.03
C SER A 320 21.75 19.33 -1.96
N LEU A 321 22.93 18.70 -1.92
CA LEU A 321 24.06 19.17 -1.08
C LEU A 321 24.57 20.53 -1.56
N SER A 322 24.62 20.74 -2.87
CA SER A 322 25.21 21.95 -3.45
C SER A 322 24.40 23.22 -3.17
N GLN A 323 23.10 23.09 -2.92
CA GLN A 323 22.23 24.23 -2.58
C GLN A 323 22.27 24.57 -1.09
N ASN A 324 22.35 23.57 -0.20
CA ASN A 324 22.46 23.83 1.24
C ASN A 324 23.85 24.34 1.67
N PHE A 325 24.91 23.95 0.97
CA PHE A 325 26.25 24.52 1.23
C PHE A 325 26.39 25.96 0.73
N LYS A 326 25.69 26.36 -0.34
CA LYS A 326 25.70 27.74 -0.82
C LYS A 326 24.91 28.71 0.07
N SER A 327 23.86 28.24 0.74
CA SER A 327 23.09 29.09 1.68
C SER A 327 23.74 29.25 3.05
N GLN A 328 24.72 28.42 3.40
CA GLN A 328 25.50 28.54 4.65
C GLN A 328 26.85 29.23 4.47
N SER A 329 27.34 29.38 3.23
CA SER A 329 28.55 30.16 2.92
C SER A 329 28.29 31.65 2.64
N SER A 330 27.06 32.13 2.88
CA SER A 330 26.65 33.52 2.63
C SER A 330 26.08 34.21 3.87
N LEU A 331 26.47 33.78 5.07
CA LEU A 331 26.22 34.45 6.35
C LEU A 331 27.53 34.87 7.00
#